data_AF-A0A328SIQ2-F1
#
_entry.id   AF-A0A328SIQ2-F1
#
_cell.length_a   1.000
_cell.length_b   1.000
_cell.length_c   1.000
_cell.angle_alpha   90.00
_cell.angle_beta   90.00
_cell.angle_gamma   90.00
#
_symmetry.space_group_name_H-M   'P 1'
#
loop_
_entity.id
_entity.type
_entity.pdbx_description
1 polymer ?
#
loop_
_entity_poly.entity_id
_entity_poly.type
_entity_poly.pdbx_seq_one_letter_code
_entity_poly.pdbx_strand_id
1 'polypeptide(L)'
;MKETENTRIEKDSDTVDEIEMLYSFGVVLFEHVLLESDNVEYSICYFAPQEVYDIVIEDKENNSVSYNQEKELTANQEKLFSLIKNETVILDDEEFICKSHSIEHTL
;
A
#
# COMPACT_ATOMS: atom_id res chain seq x y z
N MET A 1 19.47 -14.51 -19.27
CA MET A 1 18.96 -13.77 -18.10
C MET A 1 18.43 -14.81 -17.14
N LYS A 2 18.89 -14.82 -15.88
CA LYS A 2 18.16 -15.55 -14.84
C LYS A 2 16.92 -14.71 -14.52
N GLU A 3 15.74 -15.29 -14.62
CA GLU A 3 14.55 -14.68 -14.03
C GLU A 3 14.80 -14.58 -12.52
N THR A 4 14.69 -13.36 -11.99
CA THR A 4 14.62 -13.16 -10.54
C THR A 4 13.24 -13.67 -10.12
N GLU A 5 13.16 -14.62 -9.19
CA GLU A 5 11.87 -15.01 -8.61
C GLU A 5 11.43 -13.87 -7.68
N ASN A 6 10.49 -13.05 -8.15
CA ASN A 6 9.87 -12.04 -7.29
C ASN A 6 9.01 -12.77 -6.24
N THR A 7 9.26 -12.44 -4.97
CA THR A 7 8.51 -13.00 -3.84
C THR A 7 7.59 -11.92 -3.28
N ARG A 8 6.39 -12.33 -2.86
CA ARG A 8 5.38 -11.45 -2.26
C ARG A 8 5.10 -11.88 -0.83
N ILE A 9 5.19 -10.94 0.10
CA ILE A 9 4.84 -11.11 1.51
C ILE A 9 3.71 -10.15 1.87
N GLU A 10 2.79 -10.60 2.71
CA GLU A 10 1.72 -9.76 3.26
C GLU A 10 2.24 -9.09 4.54
N LYS A 11 2.01 -7.79 4.72
CA LYS A 11 2.32 -7.02 5.92
C LYS A 11 1.19 -7.14 6.92
N ASP A 12 1.46 -7.86 7.99
CA ASP A 12 0.60 -8.04 9.14
C ASP A 12 1.45 -8.06 10.43
N SER A 13 0.84 -8.40 11.56
CA SER A 13 1.52 -8.41 12.86
C SER A 13 2.68 -9.40 12.93
N ASP A 14 2.65 -10.45 12.11
CA ASP A 14 3.61 -11.54 12.18
C ASP A 14 4.81 -11.29 11.24
N THR A 15 4.65 -10.43 10.23
CA THR A 15 5.64 -10.19 9.18
C THR A 15 6.28 -8.81 9.21
N VAL A 16 5.80 -7.89 10.05
CA VAL A 16 6.29 -6.50 10.09
C VAL A 16 7.82 -6.39 10.27
N ASP A 17 8.40 -7.20 11.18
CA ASP A 17 9.84 -7.21 11.43
C ASP A 17 10.64 -7.73 10.22
N GLU A 18 10.09 -8.71 9.49
CA GLU A 18 10.71 -9.23 8.26
C GLU A 18 10.72 -8.17 7.15
N ILE A 19 9.62 -7.43 7.03
CA ILE A 19 9.48 -6.36 6.05
C ILE A 19 10.45 -5.21 6.33
N GLU A 20 10.62 -4.81 7.59
CA GLU A 20 11.63 -3.83 7.97
C GLU A 20 13.05 -4.28 7.57
N MET A 21 13.34 -5.58 7.72
CA MET A 21 14.60 -6.17 7.24
C MET A 21 14.73 -6.07 5.71
N LEU A 22 13.70 -6.42 4.94
CA LEU A 22 13.71 -6.33 3.48
C LEU A 22 14.00 -4.89 3.01
N TYR A 23 13.39 -3.91 3.67
CA TYR A 23 13.68 -2.49 3.44
C TYR A 23 15.13 -2.15 3.76
N SER A 24 15.67 -2.63 4.89
CA SER A 24 17.06 -2.40 5.28
C SER A 24 18.08 -2.99 4.29
N PHE A 25 17.70 -4.06 3.58
CA PHE A 25 18.52 -4.67 2.54
C PHE A 25 18.35 -4.01 1.16
N GLY A 26 17.40 -3.09 1.00
CA GLY A 26 17.15 -2.41 -0.27
C GLY A 26 16.65 -3.34 -1.37
N VAL A 27 15.93 -4.41 -1.00
CA VAL A 27 15.45 -5.43 -1.95
C VAL A 27 13.95 -5.32 -2.26
N VAL A 28 13.25 -4.37 -1.65
CA VAL A 28 11.84 -4.09 -1.93
C VAL A 28 11.70 -3.46 -3.32
N LEU A 29 10.76 -3.98 -4.10
CA LEU A 29 10.36 -3.45 -5.40
C LEU A 29 9.08 -2.62 -5.27
N PHE A 30 8.06 -3.20 -4.65
CA PHE A 30 6.75 -2.56 -4.47
C PHE A 30 6.23 -2.75 -3.04
N GLU A 31 5.55 -1.75 -2.49
CA GLU A 31 4.69 -1.86 -1.31
C GLU A 31 3.30 -1.36 -1.69
N HIS A 32 2.29 -2.23 -1.62
CA HIS A 32 0.95 -1.95 -2.10
C HIS A 32 -0.06 -2.19 -0.98
N VAL A 33 -0.82 -1.16 -0.65
CA VAL A 33 -1.96 -1.25 0.27
C VAL A 33 -3.28 -1.11 -0.51
N LEU A 34 -4.23 -1.97 -0.15
CA LEU A 34 -5.62 -1.95 -0.60
C LEU A 34 -6.52 -1.68 0.60
N LEU A 35 -7.22 -0.56 0.57
CA LEU A 35 -8.14 -0.16 1.64
C LEU A 35 -9.54 0.00 1.09
N GLU A 36 -10.52 -0.32 1.93
CA GLU A 36 -11.93 -0.20 1.60
C GLU A 36 -12.65 0.55 2.72
N SER A 37 -13.53 1.46 2.34
CA SER A 37 -14.64 1.97 3.13
C SER A 37 -15.97 1.65 2.44
N ASP A 38 -17.06 2.10 3.04
CA ASP A 38 -18.40 1.97 2.47
C ASP A 38 -18.53 2.72 1.12
N ASN A 39 -17.84 3.85 0.95
CA ASN A 39 -17.99 4.71 -0.23
C ASN A 39 -16.77 4.73 -1.14
N VAL A 40 -15.59 4.34 -0.66
CA VAL A 40 -14.32 4.53 -1.37
C VAL A 40 -13.44 3.29 -1.28
N GLU A 41 -12.74 2.97 -2.37
CA GLU A 41 -11.61 2.05 -2.38
C GLU A 41 -10.32 2.79 -2.70
N TYR A 42 -9.30 2.61 -1.86
CA TYR A 42 -7.96 3.13 -2.07
C TYR A 42 -7.00 2.01 -2.47
N SER A 43 -6.18 2.28 -3.47
CA SER A 43 -5.03 1.46 -3.85
C SER A 43 -3.81 2.37 -3.92
N ILE A 44 -2.92 2.28 -2.94
CA ILE A 44 -1.68 3.07 -2.88
C ILE A 44 -0.50 2.11 -3.07
N CYS A 45 0.22 2.25 -4.18
CA CYS A 45 1.39 1.44 -4.51
C CYS A 45 2.65 2.31 -4.53
N TYR A 46 3.60 2.00 -3.67
CA TYR A 46 4.92 2.60 -3.66
C TYR A 46 5.87 1.77 -4.53
N PHE A 47 6.50 2.40 -5.51
CA PHE A 47 7.56 1.79 -6.32
C PHE A 47 8.93 2.27 -5.84
N ALA A 48 9.58 1.45 -5.02
CA ALA A 48 10.81 1.80 -4.31
C ALA A 48 11.97 2.23 -5.24
N PRO A 49 12.25 1.55 -6.38
CA PRO A 49 13.32 1.95 -7.29
C PRO A 49 13.23 3.36 -7.88
N GLN A 50 12.03 3.95 -7.95
CA GLN A 50 11.85 5.33 -8.43
C GLN A 50 11.33 6.28 -7.36
N GLU A 51 11.12 5.81 -6.12
CA GLU A 51 10.57 6.60 -5.01
C GLU A 51 9.32 7.36 -5.46
N VAL A 52 8.29 6.62 -5.85
CA VAL A 52 7.05 7.21 -6.38
C VAL A 52 5.85 6.38 -5.92
N TYR A 53 4.74 7.06 -5.67
CA TYR A 53 3.47 6.47 -5.31
C TYR A 53 2.50 6.57 -6.48
N ASP A 54 1.92 5.44 -6.86
CA ASP A 54 0.75 5.38 -7.71
C ASP A 54 -0.48 5.20 -6.82
N ILE A 55 -1.45 6.12 -6.94
CA ILE A 55 -2.63 6.18 -6.09
C ILE A 55 -3.86 6.07 -6.99
N VAL A 56 -4.66 5.05 -6.75
CA VAL A 56 -5.97 4.87 -7.38
C VAL A 56 -7.04 5.00 -6.31
N ILE A 57 -8.05 5.82 -6.57
CA ILE A 57 -9.20 6.01 -5.70
C ILE A 57 -10.46 5.75 -6.52
N GLU A 58 -11.22 4.74 -6.13
CA GLU A 58 -12.54 4.45 -6.67
C GLU A 58 -13.61 4.99 -5.73
N ASP A 59 -14.39 5.94 -6.21
CA ASP A 59 -15.58 6.46 -5.56
C ASP A 59 -16.79 5.63 -6.02
N LYS A 60 -17.33 4.83 -5.09
CA LYS A 60 -18.44 3.90 -5.33
C LYS A 60 -19.77 4.63 -5.51
N GLU A 61 -19.96 5.79 -4.88
CA GLU A 61 -21.19 6.57 -5.00
C GLU A 61 -21.30 7.22 -6.39
N ASN A 62 -20.19 7.79 -6.86
CA ASN A 62 -20.13 8.49 -8.15
C ASN A 62 -19.74 7.57 -9.31
N ASN A 63 -19.43 6.30 -9.03
CA ASN A 63 -18.93 5.30 -10.00
C ASN A 63 -17.79 5.89 -10.84
N SER A 64 -16.80 6.44 -10.14
CA SER A 64 -15.68 7.15 -10.75
C SER A 64 -14.35 6.64 -10.21
N VAL A 65 -13.34 6.61 -11.08
CA VAL A 65 -11.98 6.20 -10.72
C VAL A 65 -11.04 7.35 -11.02
N SER A 66 -10.25 7.74 -10.03
CA SER A 66 -9.17 8.70 -10.17
C SER A 66 -7.82 8.03 -10.02
N TYR A 67 -6.83 8.53 -10.75
CA TYR A 67 -5.45 8.07 -10.68
C TYR A 67 -4.54 9.28 -10.52
N ASN A 68 -3.65 9.21 -9.54
CA ASN A 68 -2.61 10.19 -9.28
C ASN A 68 -1.26 9.50 -9.11
N GLN A 69 -0.20 10.20 -9.51
CA GLN A 69 1.17 9.81 -9.23
C GLN A 69 1.86 10.92 -8.44
N GLU A 70 2.42 10.57 -7.29
CA GLU A 70 2.96 11.53 -6.33
C GLU A 70 4.34 11.08 -5.83
N LYS A 71 5.19 12.07 -5.51
CA LYS A 71 6.52 11.80 -4.90
C LYS A 71 6.46 11.66 -3.38
N GLU A 72 5.47 12.29 -2.77
CA GLU A 72 5.26 12.31 -1.33
C GLU A 72 3.76 12.14 -1.09
N LEU A 73 3.39 11.39 -0.07
CA LEU A 73 2.01 11.23 0.35
C LEU A 73 1.57 12.41 1.21
N THR A 74 0.29 12.77 1.13
CA THR A 74 -0.34 13.65 2.12
C THR A 74 -0.44 12.94 3.48
N ALA A 75 -0.58 13.70 4.57
CA ALA A 75 -0.68 13.13 5.92
C ALA A 75 -1.82 12.12 6.11
N ASN A 76 -2.92 12.24 5.36
CA ASN A 76 -4.01 11.25 5.38
C ASN A 76 -3.65 9.99 4.60
N GLN A 77 -3.02 10.12 3.43
CA GLN A 77 -2.53 8.99 2.65
C GLN A 77 -1.41 8.24 3.39
N GLU A 78 -0.53 8.93 4.11
CA GLU A 78 0.49 8.30 4.97
C GLU A 78 -0.14 7.42 6.05
N LYS A 79 -1.21 7.91 6.71
CA LYS A 79 -1.94 7.10 7.71
C LYS A 79 -2.55 5.85 7.07
N LEU A 80 -3.20 6.00 5.92
CA LEU A 80 -3.76 4.86 5.18
C LEU A 80 -2.67 3.86 4.78
N PHE A 81 -1.56 4.36 4.25
CA PHE A 81 -0.42 3.54 3.82
C PHE A 81 0.30 2.85 4.99
N SER A 82 0.22 3.40 6.20
CA SER A 82 0.86 2.80 7.38
C SER A 82 0.13 1.57 7.94
N LEU A 83 -1.14 1.37 7.58
CA LEU A 83 -1.95 0.28 8.12
C LEU A 83 -1.43 -1.08 7.69
N ILE A 84 -1.44 -2.05 8.60
CA ILE A 84 -1.21 -3.47 8.23
C ILE A 84 -2.54 -4.18 8.00
N LYS A 85 -2.51 -5.39 7.45
CA LYS A 85 -3.72 -6.14 7.13
C LYS A 85 -4.70 -6.26 8.30
N ASN A 86 -5.97 -6.01 8.01
CA ASN A 86 -7.12 -5.98 8.95
C ASN A 86 -7.12 -4.83 9.96
N GLU A 87 -6.14 -3.94 9.98
CA GLU A 87 -6.25 -2.71 10.76
C GLU A 87 -7.27 -1.76 10.15
N THR A 88 -7.82 -0.89 11.01
CA THR A 88 -8.76 0.15 10.61
C THR A 88 -8.30 1.53 11.06
N VAL A 89 -8.72 2.56 10.33
CA VAL A 89 -8.54 3.96 10.70
C VAL A 89 -9.79 4.76 10.35
N ILE A 90 -10.10 5.77 11.15
CA ILE A 90 -11.15 6.73 10.84
C ILE A 90 -10.51 8.01 10.31
N LEU A 91 -10.90 8.42 9.10
CA LEU A 91 -10.50 9.67 8.47
C LEU A 91 -11.75 10.37 7.96
N ASP A 92 -11.92 11.65 8.32
CA ASP A 92 -13.04 12.48 7.86
C ASP A 92 -14.43 11.81 8.05
N ASP A 93 -14.64 11.20 9.22
CA ASP A 93 -15.84 10.44 9.61
C ASP A 93 -16.12 9.15 8.80
N GLU A 94 -15.14 8.70 8.01
CA GLU A 94 -15.19 7.45 7.25
C GLU A 94 -14.21 6.42 7.82
N GLU A 95 -14.68 5.19 8.03
CA GLU A 95 -13.85 4.07 8.49
C GLU A 95 -13.26 3.33 7.27
N PHE A 96 -11.94 3.22 7.24
CA PHE A 96 -11.21 2.44 6.27
C PHE A 96 -10.67 1.18 6.92
N ILE A 97 -10.82 0.04 6.25
CA ILE A 97 -10.18 -1.23 6.61
C ILE A 97 -9.11 -1.59 5.58
N CYS A 98 -7.91 -1.93 6.06
CA CYS A 98 -6.86 -2.46 5.20
C CYS A 98 -7.17 -3.91 4.84
N LYS A 99 -7.58 -4.16 3.59
CA LYS A 99 -7.89 -5.51 3.08
C LYS A 99 -6.64 -6.31 2.78
N SER A 100 -5.63 -5.62 2.26
CA SER A 100 -4.33 -6.20 1.97
C SER A 100 -3.27 -5.13 2.03
N HIS A 101 -2.11 -5.50 2.56
CA HIS A 101 -0.90 -4.72 2.45
C HIS A 101 0.20 -5.70 2.06
N SER A 102 0.78 -5.56 0.89
CA SER A 102 1.74 -6.52 0.38
C SER A 102 3.01 -5.89 -0.14
N ILE A 103 4.13 -6.57 0.11
CA ILE A 103 5.47 -6.17 -0.30
C ILE A 103 5.96 -7.16 -1.35
N GLU A 104 6.36 -6.66 -2.51
CA GLU A 104 7.09 -7.42 -3.52
C GLU A 104 8.58 -7.12 -3.40
N HIS A 105 9.41 -8.16 -3.39
CA HIS A 105 10.86 -8.03 -3.19
C HIS A 105 11.64 -9.08 -3.99
N THR A 106 12.94 -8.82 -4.18
CA THR A 106 13.89 -9.76 -4.80
C THR A 106 14.78 -10.42 -3.75
N LEU A 107 15.04 -11.72 -3.86
CA LEU A 107 16.05 -12.43 -3.06
C LEU A 107 17.09 -13.12 -3.95
#